data_AF-A0A197SG43-F1
#
_entry.id   AF-A0A197SG43-F1
#
_cell.length_a   1.000
_cell.length_b   1.000
_cell.length_c   1.000
_cell.angle_alpha   90.00
_cell.angle_beta   90.00
_cell.angle_gamma   90.00
#
_symmetry.space_group_name_H-M   'P 1'
#
loop_
_entity.id
_entity.type
_entity.pdbx_description
1 polymer ?
#
loop_
_entity_poly.entity_id
_entity_poly.type
_entity_poly.pdbx_seq_one_letter_code
_entity_poly.pdbx_strand_id
1 'polypeptide(L)' 'MSGLKLFHTTKSGVTEVIPRLAEAEADVQGLVEAHMEAVLGVRFLASEYSTGPVHGGRIDSLGLDENGAPVIVEFTDRR' A
#
# COMPACT_ATOMS: atom_id res chain seq x y z
N MET A 1 13.83 15.26 -11.96
CA MET A 1 12.77 15.43 -10.94
C MET A 1 13.45 15.44 -9.58
N SER A 2 13.41 16.53 -8.82
CA SER A 2 13.93 16.50 -7.44
C SER A 2 12.98 15.64 -6.60
N GLY A 3 13.40 14.42 -6.25
CA GLY A 3 12.61 13.52 -5.43
C GLY A 3 12.29 14.11 -4.06
N LEU A 4 11.13 13.75 -3.50
CA LEU A 4 10.80 14.04 -2.11
C LEU A 4 11.89 13.39 -1.23
N LYS A 5 12.57 14.18 -0.41
CA LYS A 5 13.55 13.68 0.56
C LYS A 5 12.87 13.50 1.91
N LEU A 6 12.95 12.31 2.47
CA LEU A 6 12.48 12.00 3.81
C LEU A 6 13.68 12.00 4.78
N PHE A 7 13.53 12.59 5.95
CA PHE A 7 14.55 12.58 6.99
C PHE A 7 13.96 12.11 8.30
N HIS A 8 14.72 11.34 9.09
CA HIS A 8 14.38 11.07 10.48
C HIS A 8 15.19 11.99 11.42
N THR A 9 14.58 12.39 12.54
CA THR A 9 15.28 13.11 13.61
C THR A 9 15.58 12.13 14.74
N THR A 10 16.83 12.08 15.16
CA THR A 10 17.29 11.30 16.31
C THR A 10 17.87 12.24 17.37
N LYS A 11 18.17 11.73 18.56
CA LYS A 11 18.80 12.53 19.62
C LYS A 11 20.16 13.12 19.20
N SER A 12 20.83 12.51 18.22
CA SER A 12 22.16 12.91 17.73
C SER A 12 22.14 13.69 16.42
N GLY A 13 20.97 14.02 15.85
CA GLY A 13 20.86 14.83 14.65
C GLY A 13 19.81 14.36 13.66
N VAL A 14 19.98 14.72 12.39
CA VAL A 14 19.04 14.43 11.29
C VAL A 14 19.73 13.55 10.25
N THR A 15 19.00 12.57 9.74
CA THR A 15 19.54 11.51 8.86
C THR A 15 18.55 11.25 7.73
N GLU A 16 19.04 11.23 6.48
CA GLU A 16 18.19 10.99 5.29
C GLU A 16 17.74 9.54 5.23
N VAL A 17 16.45 9.31 5.06
CA VAL A 17 15.90 7.98 4.79
C VAL A 17 16.08 7.72 3.29
N ILE A 18 17.06 6.88 2.98
CA ILE A 18 17.36 6.52 1.59
C ILE A 18 16.18 5.73 1.00
N PRO A 19 15.55 6.20 -0.09
CA PRO A 19 14.47 5.46 -0.72
C PRO A 19 15.00 4.16 -1.32
N ARG A 20 14.21 3.10 -1.17
CA ARG A 20 14.44 1.80 -1.83
C ARG A 20 13.31 1.55 -2.81
N LEU A 21 13.66 1.22 -4.04
CA LEU A 21 12.69 0.76 -5.04
C LEU A 21 12.25 -0.66 -4.68
N ALA A 22 10.96 -0.94 -4.82
CA ALA A 22 10.45 -2.31 -4.77
C ALA A 22 10.91 -3.07 -6.03
N GLU A 23 11.17 -4.36 -5.90
CA GLU A 23 11.59 -5.20 -7.03
C GLU A 23 10.38 -5.72 -7.81
N ALA A 24 9.28 -5.98 -7.11
CA ALA A 24 8.01 -6.38 -7.70
C ALA A 24 6.82 -5.60 -7.11
N GLU A 25 5.73 -5.57 -7.86
CA GLU A 25 4.45 -5.00 -7.43
C GLU A 25 3.95 -5.66 -6.13
N ALA A 26 4.10 -6.98 -6.03
CA ALA A 26 3.76 -7.77 -4.85
C ALA A 26 4.50 -7.31 -3.56
N ASP A 27 5.71 -6.75 -3.68
CA ASP A 27 6.44 -6.24 -2.51
C ASP A 27 5.77 -4.98 -1.95
N VAL A 28 5.28 -4.10 -2.85
CA VAL A 28 4.55 -2.88 -2.46
C VAL A 28 3.19 -3.26 -1.89
N GLN A 29 2.48 -4.18 -2.54
CA GLN A 29 1.21 -4.71 -2.06
C GLN A 29 1.35 -5.27 -0.65
N GLY A 30 2.29 -6.19 -0.43
CA GLY A 30 2.50 -6.79 0.90
C GLY A 30 2.86 -5.76 1.97
N LEU A 31 3.69 -4.76 1.64
CA LEU A 31 4.04 -3.68 2.58
C LEU A 31 2.82 -2.82 2.94
N VAL A 32 2.00 -2.47 1.95
CA VAL A 32 0.79 -1.66 2.18
C VAL A 32 -0.25 -2.47 2.94
N GLU A 33 -0.51 -3.72 2.58
CA GLU A 33 -1.48 -4.59 3.27
C GLU A 33 -1.11 -4.78 4.75
N ALA A 34 0.17 -5.00 5.06
CA ALA A 34 0.66 -5.16 6.44
C ALA A 34 0.51 -3.89 7.30
N HIS A 35 0.41 -2.71 6.68
CA HIS A 35 0.34 -1.42 7.36
C HIS A 35 -0.85 -0.55 6.88
N MET A 36 -1.87 -1.17 6.29
CA MET A 36 -2.90 -0.48 5.53
C MET A 36 -3.69 0.52 6.37
N GLU A 37 -3.96 0.15 7.62
CA GLU A 37 -4.64 1.03 8.57
C GLU A 37 -3.81 2.27 8.89
N ALA A 38 -2.50 2.11 9.10
CA ALA A 38 -1.60 3.23 9.39
C ALA A 38 -1.32 4.12 8.17
N VAL A 39 -1.25 3.53 6.97
CA VAL A 39 -0.88 4.25 5.74
C VAL A 39 -2.09 4.92 5.09
N LEU A 40 -3.26 4.27 5.11
CA LEU A 40 -4.45 4.70 4.36
C LEU A 40 -5.68 4.92 5.24
N GLY A 41 -5.65 4.57 6.54
CA GLY A 41 -6.85 4.58 7.39
C GLY A 41 -7.84 3.47 7.04
N VAL A 42 -7.39 2.42 6.35
CA VAL A 42 -8.23 1.33 5.83
C VAL A 42 -7.91 0.04 6.57
N ARG A 43 -8.94 -0.60 7.14
CA ARG A 43 -8.81 -1.93 7.73
C ARG A 43 -8.79 -2.98 6.62
N PHE A 44 -7.65 -3.65 6.49
CA PHE A 44 -7.46 -4.72 5.51
C PHE A 44 -8.41 -5.91 5.76
N LEU A 45 -8.91 -6.50 4.66
CA LEU A 45 -9.79 -7.68 4.69
C LEU A 45 -9.21 -8.87 3.94
N ALA A 46 -8.73 -8.67 2.70
CA ALA A 46 -8.25 -9.74 1.85
C ALA A 46 -7.33 -9.22 0.74
N SER A 47 -6.31 -10.01 0.41
CA SER A 47 -5.51 -9.86 -0.82
C SER A 47 -6.16 -10.67 -1.94
N GLU A 48 -5.90 -10.29 -3.18
CA GLU A 48 -6.24 -11.05 -4.39
C GLU A 48 -7.71 -11.51 -4.42
N TYR A 49 -8.62 -10.62 -3.99
CA TYR A 49 -10.02 -10.95 -3.77
C TYR A 49 -10.73 -11.20 -5.10
N SER A 50 -11.24 -12.42 -5.28
CA SER A 50 -11.99 -12.78 -6.48
C SER A 50 -13.37 -12.09 -6.49
N THR A 51 -13.72 -11.48 -7.62
CA THR A 51 -15.05 -10.88 -7.86
C THR A 51 -16.11 -11.91 -8.30
N GLY A 52 -15.77 -13.20 -8.21
CA GLY A 52 -16.65 -14.32 -8.47
C GLY A 52 -16.91 -14.58 -9.96
N PRO A 53 -17.69 -15.63 -10.28
CA PRO A 53 -17.85 -16.13 -11.65
C PRO A 53 -18.55 -15.16 -12.61
N VAL A 54 -19.35 -14.22 -12.09
CA VAL A 54 -20.12 -13.26 -12.89
C VAL A 54 -19.21 -12.17 -13.47
N HIS A 55 -18.27 -11.68 -12.66
CA HIS A 55 -17.37 -10.59 -13.05
C HIS A 55 -15.99 -11.11 -13.49
N GLY A 56 -15.57 -12.27 -13.01
CA GLY A 56 -14.36 -12.98 -13.44
C GLY A 56 -13.04 -12.24 -13.15
N GLY A 57 -13.09 -11.10 -12.46
CA GLY A 57 -11.94 -10.27 -12.13
C GLY A 57 -11.41 -10.54 -10.73
N ARG A 58 -10.35 -9.81 -10.39
CA ARG A 58 -9.67 -9.82 -9.10
C ARG A 58 -9.45 -8.38 -8.65
N ILE A 59 -9.56 -8.17 -7.35
CA ILE A 59 -9.17 -6.95 -6.66
C ILE A 59 -7.86 -7.27 -5.94
N ASP A 60 -6.81 -6.48 -6.14
CA ASP A 60 -5.52 -6.78 -5.51
C ASP A 60 -5.59 -6.70 -3.98
N SER A 61 -6.20 -5.64 -3.42
CA SER A 61 -6.51 -5.58 -1.98
C SER A 61 -7.89 -4.99 -1.68
N LEU A 62 -8.61 -5.65 -0.78
CA LEU A 62 -9.93 -5.23 -0.27
C LEU A 62 -9.83 -4.80 1.20
N GLY A 63 -10.47 -3.69 1.53
CA GLY A 63 -10.53 -3.16 2.91
C GLY A 63 -11.83 -2.41 3.23
N LEU A 64 -11.91 -1.88 4.44
CA LEU A 64 -12.98 -1.01 4.92
C LEU A 64 -12.41 0.29 5.50
N ASP A 65 -13.01 1.43 5.17
CA ASP A 65 -12.67 2.71 5.78
C ASP A 65 -13.27 2.87 7.19
N GLU A 66 -13.05 4.02 7.80
CA GLU A 66 -13.56 4.38 9.13
C GLU A 66 -15.10 4.37 9.25
N ASN A 67 -15.82 4.49 8.13
CA ASN A 67 -17.28 4.46 8.06
C ASN A 67 -17.81 3.07 7.69
N GLY A 68 -16.94 2.08 7.48
CA GLY A 68 -17.30 0.75 7.00
C GLY A 68 -17.66 0.69 5.52
N ALA A 69 -17.27 1.70 4.71
CA ALA A 69 -17.41 1.64 3.27
C ALA A 69 -16.29 0.77 2.66
N PRO A 70 -16.58 -0.04 1.62
CA PRO A 70 -15.58 -0.89 0.97
C PRO A 70 -14.56 -0.03 0.21
N VAL A 71 -13.29 -0.36 0.37
CA VAL A 71 -12.16 0.27 -0.33
C VAL A 71 -11.43 -0.78 -1.16
N ILE A 72 -11.17 -0.45 -2.42
CA ILE A 72 -10.35 -1.22 -3.34
C ILE A 72 -9.02 -0.49 -3.52
N VAL A 73 -7.91 -1.20 -3.36
CA VAL A 73 -6.56 -0.72 -3.66
C VAL A 73 -5.97 -1.61 -4.74
N GLU A 74 -5.61 -1.01 -5.87
CA GLU A 74 -4.96 -1.70 -6.99
C GLU A 74 -3.52 -1.21 -7.09
N PHE A 75 -2.61 -2.14 -7.39
CA PHE A 75 -1.19 -1.84 -7.56
C PHE A 75 -0.86 -1.81 -9.05
N THR A 76 0.16 -1.04 -9.44
CA THR A 76 0.55 -0.96 -10.83
C THR A 76 2.04 -0.75 -10.96
N ASP A 77 2.67 -1.64 -11.71
CA ASP A 77 4.00 -1.42 -12.26
C ASP A 77 3.98 -0.26 -13.27
N ARG A 78 4.75 0.79 -13.00
CA ARG A 78 4.96 1.87 -13.96
C ARG A 78 6.00 1.45 -14.98
N ARG A 79 5.56 0.73 -16.01
CA ARG A 79 6.35 0.50 -17.23
C ARG A 79 6.37 1.71 -18.16
#